data_AF-A0A672IJI7-F1
#
_entry.id   AF-A0A672IJI7-F1
#
_cell.length_a   1.000
_cell.length_b   1.000
_cell.length_c   1.000
_cell.angle_alpha   90.00
_cell.angle_beta   90.00
_cell.angle_gamma   90.00
#
_symmetry.space_group_name_H-M   'P 1'
#
loop_
_entity.id
_entity.type
_entity.pdbx_description
1 polymer ?
#
loop_
_entity_poly.entity_id
_entity_poly.type
_entity_poly.pdbx_seq_one_letter_code
_entity_poly.pdbx_strand_id
1 'polypeptide(L)'
;MGLGGDNDQEGTGPAADAGPETPVLRISQLDALELDASLEQLIWTQFSACFQNCRPGVLTPLEPELRALLHLLLWRFTLYSNSATVGQTLLSLRYRSTQGPSPGYRPLSPRQKLSLAVLTAGPRWLQERTHSLLSSLGFSQGLVSGGNDSLLQKGLRNALTLVSGVAKLAGLINFLVFLKKGRHPVLAERITGAQAVFSKPNVVRDVTYQYMNREMLWHGFAEFLIFLLPLINTRKLKATVSSLVFGGGSAGGDKAKEGSEAWKECALCGEWPTMPHSVGCRHVFCYYCVKSHSIADAKLTCPKCGAEAGPIQPVKVEAGKNGQ
;
A
#
# COMPACT_ATOMS: atom_id res chain seq x y z
N MET A 1 22.45 -41.19 -41.41
CA MET A 1 22.16 -39.81 -40.99
C MET A 1 20.93 -39.86 -40.09
N GLY A 2 21.15 -39.97 -38.78
CA GLY A 2 20.11 -39.87 -37.76
C GLY A 2 20.68 -38.97 -36.69
N LEU A 3 20.17 -37.73 -36.62
CA LEU A 3 20.53 -36.78 -35.58
C LEU A 3 19.62 -37.03 -34.38
N GLY A 4 20.25 -37.18 -33.21
CA GLY A 4 19.61 -37.43 -31.94
C GLY A 4 18.80 -36.24 -31.44
N GLY A 5 17.77 -36.55 -30.67
CA GLY A 5 17.12 -35.62 -29.76
C GLY A 5 17.43 -36.07 -28.34
N ASP A 6 18.10 -35.21 -27.59
CA ASP A 6 18.37 -35.36 -26.17
C ASP A 6 17.05 -35.36 -25.39
N ASN A 7 16.84 -36.39 -24.57
CA ASN A 7 15.79 -36.45 -23.57
C ASN A 7 16.33 -35.86 -22.26
N ASP A 8 15.93 -34.62 -21.95
CA ASP A 8 16.11 -34.07 -20.61
C ASP A 8 15.15 -34.77 -19.64
N GLN A 9 15.71 -35.70 -18.89
CA GLN A 9 15.05 -36.45 -17.84
C GLN A 9 15.06 -35.62 -16.54
N GLU A 10 14.07 -34.74 -16.38
CA GLU A 10 13.88 -33.98 -15.14
C GLU A 10 13.32 -34.91 -14.05
N GLY A 11 14.09 -35.04 -12.98
CA GLY A 11 13.98 -36.08 -11.97
C GLY A 11 12.65 -36.12 -11.20
N THR A 12 12.12 -37.33 -11.07
CA THR A 12 11.10 -37.72 -10.10
C THR A 12 11.63 -37.52 -8.68
N GLY A 13 11.30 -36.38 -8.06
CA GLY A 13 11.43 -36.21 -6.61
C GLY A 13 10.40 -37.08 -5.86
N PRO A 14 10.75 -37.65 -4.69
CA PRO A 14 9.88 -38.58 -3.98
C PRO A 14 8.60 -37.89 -3.51
N ALA A 15 7.48 -38.59 -3.69
CA ALA A 15 6.16 -38.18 -3.23
C ALA A 15 6.20 -37.86 -1.73
N ALA A 16 6.12 -36.56 -1.42
CA ALA A 16 6.01 -36.07 -0.06
C ALA A 16 4.69 -36.58 0.55
N ASP A 17 4.84 -37.35 1.63
CA ASP A 17 3.80 -37.84 2.50
C ASP A 17 2.88 -36.68 2.92
N ALA A 18 1.60 -36.76 2.54
CA ALA A 18 0.63 -35.68 2.65
C ALA A 18 0.09 -35.62 4.09
N GLY A 19 0.78 -34.83 4.93
CA GLY A 19 0.23 -34.40 6.22
C GLY A 19 -1.11 -33.68 6.08
N PRO A 20 -1.86 -33.49 7.19
CA PRO A 20 -3.17 -32.84 7.16
C PRO A 20 -3.07 -31.47 6.49
N GLU A 21 -3.74 -31.30 5.36
CA GLU A 21 -3.67 -30.06 4.59
C GLU A 21 -4.08 -28.88 5.48
N THR A 22 -3.13 -27.97 5.71
CA THR A 22 -3.38 -26.79 6.53
C THR A 22 -4.42 -25.92 5.82
N PRO A 23 -5.54 -25.59 6.50
CA PRO A 23 -6.58 -24.78 5.88
C PRO A 23 -6.04 -23.39 5.58
N VAL A 24 -6.27 -22.90 4.36
CA VAL A 24 -5.87 -21.55 3.94
C VAL A 24 -6.61 -20.50 4.77
N LEU A 25 -5.88 -19.47 5.19
CA LEU A 25 -6.45 -18.33 5.91
C LEU A 25 -7.55 -17.65 5.07
N ARG A 26 -8.66 -17.29 5.73
CA ARG A 26 -9.80 -16.64 5.07
C ARG A 26 -9.41 -15.29 4.45
N ILE A 27 -8.55 -14.55 5.14
CA ILE A 27 -8.04 -13.25 4.68
C ILE A 27 -7.29 -13.42 3.34
N SER A 28 -6.38 -14.40 3.24
CA SER A 28 -5.60 -14.64 2.03
C SER A 28 -6.47 -15.06 0.84
N GLN A 29 -7.58 -15.75 1.07
CA GLN A 29 -8.55 -16.08 0.01
C GLN A 29 -9.29 -14.84 -0.48
N LEU A 30 -9.67 -13.91 0.42
CA LEU A 30 -10.32 -12.66 0.06
C LEU A 30 -9.34 -11.69 -0.61
N ASP A 31 -8.12 -11.58 -0.09
CA ASP A 31 -7.06 -10.77 -0.67
C ASP A 31 -6.75 -11.23 -2.10
N ALA A 32 -6.70 -12.54 -2.35
CA ALA A 32 -6.51 -13.07 -3.70
C ALA A 32 -7.58 -12.56 -4.68
N LEU A 33 -8.85 -12.56 -4.26
CA LEU A 33 -9.97 -12.09 -5.08
C LEU A 33 -9.91 -10.57 -5.32
N GLU A 34 -9.52 -9.80 -4.31
CA GLU A 34 -9.36 -8.36 -4.42
C GLU A 34 -8.19 -7.99 -5.35
N LEU A 35 -7.08 -8.74 -5.26
CA LEU A 35 -5.95 -8.62 -6.18
C LEU A 35 -6.36 -8.92 -7.62
N ASP A 36 -7.14 -9.98 -7.85
CA ASP A 36 -7.65 -10.32 -9.18
C ASP A 36 -8.53 -9.19 -9.75
N ALA A 37 -9.42 -8.62 -8.93
CA ALA A 37 -10.28 -7.51 -9.33
C ALA A 37 -9.48 -6.24 -9.66
N SER A 38 -8.49 -5.91 -8.81
CA SER A 38 -7.59 -4.77 -9.02
C SER A 38 -6.74 -4.92 -10.27
N LEU A 39 -6.26 -6.13 -10.55
CA LEU A 39 -5.48 -6.44 -11.74
C LEU A 39 -6.33 -6.36 -13.02
N GLU A 40 -7.57 -6.86 -12.98
CA GLU A 40 -8.53 -6.71 -14.07
C GLU A 40 -8.78 -5.22 -14.39
N GLN A 41 -8.97 -4.41 -13.35
CA GLN A 41 -9.13 -2.95 -13.50
C GLN A 41 -7.89 -2.29 -14.09
N LEU A 42 -6.69 -2.60 -13.59
CA LEU A 42 -5.45 -2.03 -14.08
C LEU A 42 -5.21 -2.37 -15.56
N ILE A 43 -5.44 -3.61 -15.95
CA ILE A 43 -5.25 -4.01 -17.36
C ILE A 43 -6.29 -3.32 -18.24
N TRP A 44 -7.54 -3.18 -17.76
CA TRP A 44 -8.54 -2.41 -18.48
C TRP A 44 -8.16 -0.93 -18.62
N THR A 45 -7.66 -0.27 -17.57
CA THR A 45 -7.26 1.14 -17.65
C THR A 45 -6.12 1.32 -18.65
N GLN A 46 -5.10 0.47 -18.61
CA GLN A 46 -3.99 0.52 -19.56
C GLN A 46 -4.44 0.21 -20.99
N PHE A 47 -5.32 -0.78 -21.17
CA PHE A 47 -5.88 -1.12 -22.47
C PHE A 47 -6.69 0.05 -23.05
N SER A 48 -7.58 0.64 -22.26
CA SER A 48 -8.39 1.79 -22.67
C SER A 48 -7.53 3.03 -22.98
N ALA A 49 -6.40 3.19 -22.29
CA ALA A 49 -5.47 4.28 -22.53
C ALA A 49 -4.89 4.26 -23.96
N CYS A 50 -4.60 3.07 -24.49
CA CYS A 50 -4.13 2.91 -25.87
C CYS A 50 -5.14 3.41 -26.93
N PHE A 51 -6.42 3.49 -26.57
CA PHE A 51 -7.49 3.93 -27.48
C PHE A 51 -8.00 5.35 -27.20
N GLN A 52 -7.30 6.13 -26.35
CA GLN A 52 -7.68 7.53 -26.05
C GLN A 52 -7.69 8.42 -27.30
N ASN A 53 -6.89 8.10 -28.31
CA ASN A 53 -6.80 8.86 -29.57
C ASN A 53 -7.84 8.42 -30.62
N CYS A 54 -8.63 7.40 -30.33
CA CYS A 54 -9.71 6.96 -31.22
C CYS A 54 -10.96 7.84 -31.05
N ARG A 55 -11.81 7.90 -32.09
CA ARG A 55 -13.05 8.67 -32.05
C ARG A 55 -13.89 8.25 -30.83
N PRO A 56 -14.35 9.19 -29.98
CA PRO A 56 -15.15 8.86 -28.81
C PRO A 56 -16.44 8.15 -29.26
N GLY A 57 -16.74 6.99 -28.66
CA GLY A 57 -17.96 6.21 -28.91
C GLY A 57 -17.79 4.94 -29.74
N VAL A 58 -16.64 4.67 -30.35
CA VAL A 58 -16.40 3.38 -31.03
C VAL A 58 -16.22 2.23 -30.03
N LEU A 59 -15.65 2.52 -28.86
CA LEU A 59 -15.36 1.52 -27.83
C LEU A 59 -16.53 1.24 -26.88
N THR A 60 -17.47 2.17 -26.72
CA THR A 60 -18.59 2.03 -25.78
C THR A 60 -19.52 0.83 -26.08
N PRO A 61 -19.85 0.47 -27.34
CA PRO A 61 -20.65 -0.74 -27.59
C PRO A 61 -19.86 -2.05 -27.43
N LEU A 62 -18.53 -1.99 -27.58
CA LEU A 62 -17.64 -3.17 -27.56
C LEU A 62 -16.94 -3.38 -26.20
N GLU A 63 -16.99 -2.38 -25.31
CA GLU A 63 -16.43 -2.42 -23.96
C GLU A 63 -16.74 -3.70 -23.18
N PRO A 64 -18.00 -4.17 -23.05
CA PRO A 64 -18.29 -5.39 -22.31
C PRO A 64 -17.68 -6.65 -22.96
N GLU A 65 -17.59 -6.68 -24.30
CA GLU A 65 -17.01 -7.80 -25.04
C GLU A 65 -15.48 -7.82 -24.89
N LEU A 66 -14.85 -6.66 -24.95
CA LEU A 66 -13.41 -6.50 -24.76
C LEU A 66 -12.99 -6.82 -23.32
N ARG A 67 -13.75 -6.38 -22.31
CA ARG A 67 -13.51 -6.76 -20.90
C ARG A 67 -13.63 -8.26 -20.69
N ALA A 68 -14.68 -8.88 -21.22
CA ALA A 68 -14.87 -10.33 -21.13
C ALA A 68 -13.75 -11.10 -21.85
N LEU A 69 -13.33 -10.65 -23.04
CA LEU A 69 -12.21 -11.23 -23.78
C LEU A 69 -10.91 -11.13 -22.98
N LEU A 70 -10.63 -9.97 -22.37
CA LEU A 70 -9.44 -9.76 -21.56
C LEU A 70 -9.43 -10.69 -20.34
N HIS A 71 -10.56 -10.80 -19.64
CA HIS A 71 -10.72 -11.72 -18.51
C HIS A 71 -10.52 -13.19 -18.95
N LEU A 72 -11.10 -13.60 -20.08
CA LEU A 72 -10.92 -14.94 -20.66
C LEU A 72 -9.46 -15.20 -21.05
N LEU A 73 -8.76 -14.20 -21.57
CA LEU A 73 -7.36 -14.31 -21.96
C LEU A 73 -6.47 -14.49 -20.72
N LEU A 74 -6.67 -13.67 -19.69
CA LEU A 74 -5.98 -13.83 -18.40
C LEU A 74 -6.22 -15.22 -17.84
N TRP A 75 -7.47 -15.66 -17.83
CA TRP A 75 -7.86 -16.97 -17.35
C TRP A 75 -7.25 -18.11 -18.17
N ARG A 76 -7.16 -17.96 -19.50
CA ARG A 76 -6.56 -18.93 -20.41
C ARG A 76 -5.06 -19.11 -20.18
N PHE A 77 -4.35 -18.06 -19.79
CA PHE A 77 -2.92 -18.14 -19.49
C PHE A 77 -2.64 -18.59 -18.05
N THR A 78 -3.49 -18.21 -17.09
CA THR A 78 -3.26 -18.44 -15.65
C THR A 78 -3.96 -19.71 -15.15
N LEU A 79 -5.28 -19.76 -15.20
CA LEU A 79 -6.06 -20.88 -14.66
C LEU A 79 -5.89 -22.16 -15.47
N TYR A 80 -5.80 -22.06 -16.80
CA TYR A 80 -5.62 -23.26 -17.63
C TYR A 80 -4.28 -23.95 -17.31
N SER A 81 -3.18 -23.17 -17.25
CA SER A 81 -1.82 -23.66 -17.05
C SER A 81 -1.57 -24.08 -15.60
N ASN A 82 -1.83 -23.18 -14.64
CA ASN A 82 -1.41 -23.35 -13.24
C ASN A 82 -2.54 -23.76 -12.30
N SER A 83 -3.79 -23.83 -12.78
CA SER A 83 -4.99 -24.03 -11.93
C SER A 83 -5.08 -23.02 -10.77
N ALA A 84 -4.57 -21.81 -10.98
CA ALA A 84 -4.62 -20.69 -10.05
C ALA A 84 -4.95 -19.40 -10.81
N THR A 85 -5.63 -18.46 -10.16
CA THR A 85 -5.73 -17.07 -10.67
C THR A 85 -4.43 -16.31 -10.45
N VAL A 86 -4.33 -15.09 -10.96
CA VAL A 86 -3.12 -14.26 -10.80
C VAL A 86 -2.92 -13.90 -9.34
N GLY A 87 -3.95 -13.37 -8.68
CA GLY A 87 -3.94 -13.02 -7.26
C GLY A 87 -3.65 -14.23 -6.38
N GLN A 88 -4.21 -15.39 -6.70
CA GLN A 88 -3.85 -16.64 -6.01
C GLN A 88 -2.38 -17.00 -6.20
N THR A 89 -1.85 -16.91 -7.41
CA THR A 89 -0.43 -17.21 -7.67
C THR A 89 0.50 -16.30 -6.87
N LEU A 90 0.17 -15.01 -6.76
CA LEU A 90 0.92 -14.03 -5.95
C LEU A 90 0.92 -14.37 -4.46
N LEU A 91 -0.20 -14.89 -3.94
CA LEU A 91 -0.33 -15.34 -2.56
C LEU A 91 0.06 -16.81 -2.36
N SER A 92 0.71 -17.42 -3.36
CA SER A 92 1.09 -18.85 -3.37
C SER A 92 -0.08 -19.80 -3.08
N LEU A 93 -1.27 -19.46 -3.57
CA LEU A 93 -2.49 -20.25 -3.54
C LEU A 93 -2.74 -20.88 -4.92
N ARG A 94 -3.44 -22.01 -4.93
CA ARG A 94 -3.91 -22.69 -6.15
C ARG A 94 -5.24 -23.37 -5.88
N TYR A 95 -6.01 -23.63 -6.94
CA TYR A 95 -7.24 -24.39 -6.81
C TYR A 95 -6.99 -25.90 -6.81
N ARG A 96 -7.70 -26.58 -5.93
CA ARG A 96 -7.84 -28.02 -5.83
C ARG A 96 -9.29 -28.42 -6.09
N SER A 97 -9.50 -29.56 -6.75
CA SER A 97 -10.83 -30.13 -6.95
C SER A 97 -11.29 -30.90 -5.70
N THR A 98 -12.49 -30.64 -5.20
CA THR A 98 -13.08 -31.34 -4.03
C THR A 98 -13.87 -32.60 -4.40
N GLN A 99 -14.08 -32.88 -5.69
CA GLN A 99 -14.98 -33.93 -6.20
C GLN A 99 -14.30 -35.31 -6.34
N GLY A 100 -13.41 -35.68 -5.41
CA GLY A 100 -12.70 -36.96 -5.45
C GLY A 100 -12.49 -37.57 -4.06
N PRO A 101 -12.51 -38.91 -3.94
CA PRO A 101 -12.31 -39.61 -2.67
C PRO A 101 -10.85 -39.66 -2.19
N SER A 102 -9.89 -39.14 -2.98
CA SER A 102 -8.46 -39.24 -2.68
C SER A 102 -7.93 -38.06 -1.85
N PRO A 103 -7.11 -38.32 -0.80
CA PRO A 103 -6.50 -37.27 0.01
C PRO A 103 -5.40 -36.47 -0.73
N GLY A 104 -4.84 -36.97 -1.83
CA GLY A 104 -3.80 -36.28 -2.61
C GLY A 104 -4.29 -35.10 -3.46
N TYR A 105 -3.39 -34.14 -3.73
CA TYR A 105 -3.68 -32.96 -4.55
C TYR A 105 -4.16 -33.36 -5.95
N ARG A 106 -5.30 -32.79 -6.38
CA ARG A 106 -5.87 -33.00 -7.72
C ARG A 106 -6.16 -31.65 -8.40
N PRO A 107 -5.57 -31.38 -9.58
CA PRO A 107 -5.87 -30.18 -10.34
C PRO A 107 -7.33 -30.20 -10.83
N LEU A 108 -7.88 -29.01 -11.11
CA LEU A 108 -9.24 -28.89 -11.64
C LEU A 108 -9.37 -29.55 -13.02
N SER A 109 -10.49 -30.24 -13.23
CA SER A 109 -10.80 -30.80 -14.55
C SER A 109 -11.05 -29.69 -15.58
N PRO A 110 -10.81 -29.92 -16.88
CA PRO A 110 -11.07 -28.91 -17.92
C PRO A 110 -12.52 -28.40 -17.92
N ARG A 111 -13.49 -29.27 -17.59
CA ARG A 111 -14.90 -28.89 -17.47
C ARG A 111 -15.17 -28.01 -16.25
N GLN A 112 -14.58 -28.34 -15.09
CA GLN A 112 -14.68 -27.48 -13.90
C GLN A 112 -14.02 -26.13 -14.13
N LYS A 113 -12.87 -26.10 -14.81
CA LYS A 113 -12.20 -24.88 -15.25
C LYS A 113 -13.15 -24.04 -16.11
N LEU A 114 -13.66 -24.59 -17.22
CA LEU A 114 -14.57 -23.86 -18.11
C LEU A 114 -15.84 -23.39 -17.38
N SER A 115 -16.43 -24.25 -16.55
CA SER A 115 -17.60 -23.87 -15.75
C SER A 115 -17.31 -22.74 -14.78
N LEU A 116 -16.12 -22.71 -14.18
CA LEU A 116 -15.72 -21.63 -13.27
C LEU A 116 -15.61 -20.32 -14.04
N ALA A 117 -14.96 -20.33 -15.21
CA ALA A 117 -14.84 -19.16 -16.08
C ALA A 117 -16.20 -18.60 -16.51
N VAL A 118 -17.11 -19.47 -16.94
CA VAL A 118 -18.45 -19.08 -17.37
C VAL A 118 -19.27 -18.54 -16.19
N LEU A 119 -19.16 -19.13 -15.01
CA LEU A 119 -19.89 -18.69 -13.82
C LEU A 119 -19.34 -17.38 -13.22
N THR A 120 -18.06 -17.04 -13.43
CA THR A 120 -17.48 -15.79 -12.94
C THR A 120 -17.64 -14.64 -13.95
N ALA A 121 -17.31 -14.88 -15.23
CA ALA A 121 -17.36 -13.86 -16.26
C ALA A 121 -18.77 -13.66 -16.84
N GLY A 122 -19.53 -14.75 -16.98
CA GLY A 122 -20.85 -14.75 -17.62
C GLY A 122 -21.86 -13.83 -16.95
N PRO A 123 -22.06 -13.86 -15.62
CA PRO A 123 -22.99 -12.97 -14.96
C PRO A 123 -22.64 -11.48 -15.10
N ARG A 124 -21.35 -11.12 -15.04
CA ARG A 124 -20.89 -9.73 -15.21
C ARG A 124 -21.17 -9.25 -16.63
N TRP A 125 -20.78 -10.04 -17.63
CA TRP A 125 -21.06 -9.73 -19.03
C TRP A 125 -22.56 -9.63 -19.31
N LEU A 126 -23.36 -10.56 -18.77
CA LEU A 126 -24.81 -10.56 -18.95
C LEU A 126 -25.46 -9.34 -18.29
N GLN A 127 -24.99 -8.90 -17.13
CA GLN A 127 -25.51 -7.69 -16.46
C GLN A 127 -25.25 -6.42 -17.29
N GLU A 128 -24.05 -6.27 -17.85
CA GLU A 128 -23.72 -5.13 -18.71
C GLU A 128 -24.50 -5.18 -20.03
N ARG A 129 -24.63 -6.37 -20.61
CA ARG A 129 -25.27 -6.58 -21.92
C ARG A 129 -26.79 -6.67 -21.85
N THR A 130 -27.39 -6.96 -20.70
CA THR A 130 -28.86 -7.08 -20.59
C THR A 130 -29.56 -5.76 -20.86
N HIS A 131 -28.95 -4.62 -20.56
CA HIS A 131 -29.52 -3.31 -20.94
C HIS A 131 -29.60 -3.11 -22.46
N SER A 132 -28.58 -3.55 -23.22
CA SER A 132 -28.57 -3.43 -24.68
C SER A 132 -29.32 -4.55 -25.38
N LEU A 133 -29.21 -5.80 -24.91
CA LEU A 133 -29.94 -6.96 -25.45
C LEU A 133 -31.44 -6.80 -25.27
N LEU A 134 -31.90 -6.23 -24.17
CA LEU A 134 -33.32 -5.98 -23.97
C LEU A 134 -33.87 -4.86 -24.86
N SER A 135 -33.00 -3.99 -25.39
CA SER A 135 -33.34 -3.05 -26.47
C SER A 135 -33.13 -3.64 -27.87
N SER A 136 -32.17 -4.55 -28.08
CA SER A 136 -31.81 -5.10 -29.39
C SER A 136 -32.51 -6.42 -29.75
N LEU A 137 -32.92 -7.23 -28.76
CA LEU A 137 -33.93 -8.28 -28.92
C LEU A 137 -35.33 -7.69 -29.20
N GLY A 138 -35.48 -6.36 -29.21
CA GLY A 138 -36.49 -5.65 -30.02
C GLY A 138 -36.22 -5.74 -31.53
N PHE A 139 -35.76 -6.90 -31.99
CA PHE A 139 -35.60 -7.29 -33.39
C PHE A 139 -37.04 -7.49 -33.93
N SER A 140 -37.67 -6.66 -34.73
CA SER A 140 -37.24 -5.52 -35.53
C SER A 140 -38.45 -4.60 -35.70
N GLN A 141 -38.22 -3.30 -35.63
CA GLN A 141 -39.11 -2.27 -36.16
C GLN A 141 -39.18 -2.46 -37.69
N GLY A 142 -39.93 -3.46 -38.15
CA GLY A 142 -39.91 -3.86 -39.55
C GLY A 142 -40.92 -4.89 -40.03
N LEU A 143 -41.27 -5.95 -39.29
CA LEU A 143 -42.04 -7.05 -39.92
C LEU A 143 -43.21 -7.72 -39.19
N VAL A 144 -43.54 -7.45 -37.92
CA VAL A 144 -44.83 -7.91 -37.35
C VAL A 144 -45.35 -6.93 -36.30
N SER A 145 -46.50 -6.31 -36.59
CA SER A 145 -47.33 -5.60 -35.62
C SER A 145 -48.05 -6.65 -34.75
N GLY A 146 -47.76 -6.71 -33.45
CA GLY A 146 -48.46 -7.61 -32.52
C GLY A 146 -48.31 -7.19 -31.06
N GLY A 147 -49.42 -6.84 -30.39
CA GLY A 147 -49.45 -6.34 -29.00
C GLY A 147 -48.89 -7.26 -27.90
N ASN A 148 -48.47 -8.49 -28.25
CA ASN A 148 -47.91 -9.48 -27.30
C ASN A 148 -46.44 -9.22 -26.92
N ASP A 149 -45.68 -8.48 -27.73
CA ASP A 149 -44.25 -8.24 -27.48
C ASP A 149 -44.01 -7.45 -26.20
N SER A 150 -44.95 -6.56 -25.85
CA SER A 150 -44.86 -5.75 -24.63
C SER A 150 -45.04 -6.55 -23.34
N LEU A 151 -45.84 -7.63 -23.35
CA LEU A 151 -46.09 -8.50 -22.20
C LEU A 151 -44.93 -9.49 -22.00
N LEU A 152 -44.43 -10.08 -23.10
CA LEU A 152 -43.26 -10.96 -23.06
C LEU A 152 -42.00 -10.21 -22.61
N GLN A 153 -41.79 -8.98 -23.12
CA GLN A 153 -40.67 -8.14 -22.68
C GLN A 153 -40.77 -7.78 -21.20
N LYS A 154 -41.96 -7.43 -20.69
CA LYS A 154 -42.18 -7.18 -19.26
C LYS A 154 -41.92 -8.44 -18.42
N GLY A 155 -42.40 -9.60 -18.88
CA GLY A 155 -42.15 -10.89 -18.23
C GLY A 155 -40.65 -11.22 -18.16
N LEU A 156 -39.91 -11.05 -19.25
CA LEU A 156 -38.47 -11.30 -19.30
C LEU A 156 -37.69 -10.35 -18.39
N ARG A 157 -38.08 -9.05 -18.34
CA ARG A 157 -37.50 -8.08 -17.39
C ARG A 157 -37.72 -8.49 -15.94
N ASN A 158 -38.92 -8.92 -15.62
CA ASN A 158 -39.26 -9.37 -14.27
C ASN A 158 -38.51 -10.66 -13.92
N ALA A 159 -38.42 -11.62 -14.84
CA ALA A 159 -37.65 -12.85 -14.63
C ALA A 159 -36.16 -12.54 -14.41
N LEU A 160 -35.56 -11.67 -15.22
CA LEU A 160 -34.16 -11.29 -15.09
C LEU A 160 -33.86 -10.60 -13.75
N THR A 161 -34.75 -9.68 -13.33
CA THR A 161 -34.62 -8.99 -12.03
C THR A 161 -34.79 -9.95 -10.86
N LEU A 162 -35.73 -10.89 -10.93
CA LEU A 162 -35.89 -11.96 -9.95
C LEU A 162 -34.65 -12.86 -9.87
N VAL A 163 -34.15 -13.35 -11.02
CA VAL A 163 -32.94 -14.19 -11.09
C VAL A 163 -31.73 -13.44 -10.52
N SER A 164 -31.57 -12.16 -10.85
CA SER A 164 -30.52 -11.31 -10.29
C SER A 164 -30.65 -11.16 -8.77
N GLY A 165 -31.87 -10.96 -8.25
CA GLY A 165 -32.15 -10.90 -6.82
C GLY A 165 -31.81 -12.21 -6.10
N VAL A 166 -32.25 -13.35 -6.64
CA VAL A 166 -31.97 -14.68 -6.11
C VAL A 166 -30.46 -14.97 -6.15
N ALA A 167 -29.76 -14.63 -7.23
CA ALA A 167 -28.32 -14.81 -7.34
C ALA A 167 -27.55 -13.99 -6.30
N LYS A 168 -27.95 -12.72 -6.06
CA LYS A 168 -27.36 -11.88 -5.01
C LYS A 168 -27.60 -12.45 -3.62
N LEU A 169 -28.82 -12.92 -3.33
CA LEU A 169 -29.15 -13.55 -2.05
C LEU A 169 -28.36 -14.87 -1.86
N ALA A 170 -28.25 -15.70 -2.90
CA ALA A 170 -27.44 -16.90 -2.88
C ALA A 170 -25.95 -16.60 -2.67
N GLY A 171 -25.45 -15.51 -3.27
CA GLY A 171 -24.10 -14.99 -3.03
C GLY A 171 -23.88 -14.56 -1.58
N LEU A 172 -24.84 -13.84 -0.99
CA LEU A 172 -24.78 -13.43 0.41
C LEU A 172 -24.79 -14.64 1.37
N ILE A 173 -25.69 -15.61 1.14
CA ILE A 173 -25.72 -16.85 1.92
C ILE A 173 -24.40 -17.63 1.74
N ASN A 174 -23.86 -17.68 0.52
CA ASN A 174 -22.56 -18.29 0.25
C ASN A 174 -21.45 -17.66 1.10
N PHE A 175 -21.41 -16.33 1.13
CA PHE A 175 -20.44 -15.55 1.89
C PHE A 175 -20.60 -15.75 3.41
N LEU A 176 -21.81 -15.77 3.95
CA LEU A 176 -22.04 -16.08 5.37
C LEU A 176 -21.56 -17.49 5.73
N VAL A 177 -21.84 -18.48 4.87
CA VAL A 177 -21.33 -19.85 5.06
C VAL A 177 -19.80 -19.88 4.95
N PHE A 178 -19.22 -19.05 4.08
CA PHE A 178 -17.76 -18.89 3.97
C PHE A 178 -17.16 -18.30 5.24
N LEU A 179 -17.76 -17.28 5.86
CA LEU A 179 -17.26 -16.74 7.13
C LEU A 179 -17.21 -17.80 8.25
N LYS A 180 -18.16 -18.75 8.25
CA LYS A 180 -18.18 -19.86 9.22
C LYS A 180 -17.20 -20.99 8.86
N LYS A 181 -17.18 -21.45 7.60
CA LYS A 181 -16.43 -22.65 7.17
C LYS A 181 -15.06 -22.37 6.53
N GLY A 182 -14.88 -21.22 5.89
CA GLY A 182 -13.62 -20.77 5.28
C GLY A 182 -13.17 -21.50 4.01
N ARG A 183 -14.06 -22.20 3.29
CA ARG A 183 -13.69 -23.05 2.14
C ARG A 183 -13.85 -22.44 0.75
N HIS A 184 -14.97 -21.76 0.49
CA HIS A 184 -15.32 -21.23 -0.83
C HIS A 184 -15.85 -19.79 -0.69
N PRO A 185 -15.04 -18.75 -0.96
CA PRO A 185 -15.48 -17.36 -0.88
C PRO A 185 -16.54 -17.01 -1.94
N VAL A 186 -16.45 -17.57 -3.15
CA VAL A 186 -17.38 -17.26 -4.26
C VAL A 186 -18.37 -18.39 -4.51
N LEU A 187 -19.61 -18.06 -4.91
CA LEU A 187 -20.63 -19.05 -5.26
C LEU A 187 -20.21 -19.93 -6.45
N ALA A 188 -19.56 -19.33 -7.45
CA ALA A 188 -19.03 -20.03 -8.62
C ALA A 188 -18.02 -21.13 -8.24
N GLU A 189 -17.15 -20.86 -7.27
CA GLU A 189 -16.20 -21.83 -6.73
C GLU A 189 -16.91 -22.96 -5.97
N ARG A 190 -17.98 -22.64 -5.22
CA ARG A 190 -18.79 -23.65 -4.53
C ARG A 190 -19.50 -24.59 -5.49
N ILE A 191 -20.08 -24.06 -6.57
CA ILE A 191 -20.78 -24.86 -7.59
C ILE A 191 -19.79 -25.78 -8.31
N THR A 192 -18.60 -25.27 -8.65
CA THR A 192 -17.57 -26.04 -9.36
C THR A 192 -16.76 -26.98 -8.46
N GLY A 193 -16.84 -26.81 -7.14
CA GLY A 193 -16.02 -27.56 -6.19
C GLY A 193 -14.55 -27.16 -6.25
N ALA A 194 -14.26 -25.90 -6.57
CA ALA A 194 -12.92 -25.34 -6.58
C ALA A 194 -12.57 -24.84 -5.18
N GLN A 195 -11.55 -25.40 -4.55
CA GLN A 195 -11.09 -25.01 -3.22
C GLN A 195 -9.69 -24.41 -3.30
N ALA A 196 -9.46 -23.28 -2.65
CA ALA A 196 -8.11 -22.69 -2.53
C ALA A 196 -7.26 -23.48 -1.52
N VAL A 197 -6.07 -23.89 -1.95
CA VAL A 197 -5.06 -24.61 -1.16
C VAL A 197 -3.70 -23.95 -1.40
N PHE A 198 -2.78 -24.02 -0.42
CA PHE A 198 -1.42 -23.53 -0.61
C PHE A 198 -0.69 -24.33 -1.71
N SER A 199 -0.02 -23.62 -2.61
CA SER A 199 0.76 -24.24 -3.68
C SER A 199 2.04 -24.91 -3.20
N LYS A 200 2.57 -24.47 -2.06
CA LYS A 200 3.74 -25.03 -1.40
C LYS A 200 3.46 -25.14 0.10
N PRO A 201 3.80 -26.26 0.76
CA PRO A 201 3.44 -26.51 2.17
C PRO A 201 4.09 -25.54 3.18
N ASN A 202 5.13 -24.80 2.79
CA ASN A 202 5.90 -23.91 3.69
C ASN A 202 5.55 -22.40 3.59
N VAL A 203 4.49 -22.00 2.87
CA VAL A 203 4.25 -20.55 2.61
C VAL A 203 3.44 -19.85 3.70
N VAL A 204 2.89 -20.58 4.66
CA VAL A 204 2.05 -20.01 5.75
C VAL A 204 2.82 -18.98 6.60
N ARG A 205 4.15 -18.96 6.53
CA ARG A 205 4.98 -18.13 7.41
C ARG A 205 5.61 -16.90 6.75
N ASP A 206 5.73 -16.84 5.42
CA ASP A 206 6.57 -15.82 4.77
C ASP A 206 5.94 -14.40 4.78
N VAL A 207 4.61 -14.31 4.66
CA VAL A 207 3.89 -13.02 4.57
C VAL A 207 3.90 -12.24 5.90
N THR A 208 3.83 -12.93 7.05
CA THR A 208 3.87 -12.27 8.37
C THR A 208 5.27 -11.74 8.69
N TYR A 209 6.32 -12.40 8.20
CA TYR A 209 7.69 -11.96 8.48
C TYR A 209 8.03 -10.63 7.82
N GLN A 210 7.52 -10.31 6.63
CA GLN A 210 7.87 -9.05 5.97
C GLN A 210 7.38 -7.83 6.75
N TYR A 211 6.14 -7.88 7.25
CA TYR A 211 5.59 -6.79 8.06
C TYR A 211 6.28 -6.70 9.43
N MET A 212 6.44 -7.84 10.12
CA MET A 212 7.13 -7.87 11.41
C MET A 212 8.59 -7.39 11.31
N ASN A 213 9.32 -7.80 10.27
CA ASN A 213 10.70 -7.36 10.05
C ASN A 213 10.76 -5.87 9.75
N ARG A 214 9.80 -5.32 8.99
CA ARG A 214 9.75 -3.87 8.73
C ARG A 214 9.49 -3.08 10.00
N GLU A 215 8.53 -3.50 10.82
CA GLU A 215 8.25 -2.84 12.11
C GLU A 215 9.45 -2.95 13.06
N MET A 216 10.09 -4.12 13.15
CA MET A 216 11.29 -4.31 13.99
C MET A 216 12.47 -3.46 13.51
N LEU A 217 12.67 -3.32 12.19
CA LEU A 217 13.68 -2.43 11.62
C LEU A 217 13.40 -0.96 11.95
N TRP A 218 12.16 -0.51 11.80
CA TRP A 218 11.80 0.87 12.13
C TRP A 218 11.95 1.17 13.62
N HIS A 219 11.55 0.24 14.49
CA HIS A 219 11.76 0.37 15.93
C HIS A 219 13.24 0.40 16.29
N GLY A 220 14.05 -0.54 15.80
CA GLY A 220 15.49 -0.56 16.06
C GLY A 220 16.22 0.66 15.51
N PHE A 221 15.82 1.16 14.34
CA PHE A 221 16.34 2.39 13.77
C PHE A 221 15.97 3.62 14.63
N ALA A 222 14.75 3.70 15.14
CA ALA A 222 14.32 4.79 16.01
C ALA A 222 15.08 4.80 17.34
N GLU A 223 15.29 3.64 17.96
CA GLU A 223 16.11 3.51 19.18
C GLU A 223 17.55 3.99 18.94
N PHE A 224 18.16 3.60 17.82
CA PHE A 224 19.48 4.08 17.43
C PHE A 224 19.53 5.61 17.26
N LEU A 225 18.53 6.21 16.61
CA LEU A 225 18.46 7.66 16.43
C LEU A 225 18.32 8.42 17.76
N ILE A 226 17.59 7.86 18.73
CA ILE A 226 17.48 8.46 20.07
C ILE A 226 18.83 8.50 20.77
N PHE A 227 19.69 7.48 20.60
CA PHE A 227 21.05 7.50 21.14
C PHE A 227 21.98 8.47 20.42
N LEU A 228 21.75 8.72 19.13
CA LEU A 228 22.51 9.72 18.36
C LEU A 228 22.06 11.15 18.63
N LEU A 229 20.81 11.37 19.06
CA LEU A 229 20.23 12.69 19.26
C LEU A 229 21.06 13.60 20.20
N PRO A 230 21.56 13.12 21.36
CA PRO A 230 22.40 13.93 22.25
C PRO A 230 23.79 14.26 21.69
N LEU A 231 24.28 13.49 20.70
CA LEU A 231 25.58 13.71 20.07
C LEU A 231 25.52 14.80 18.98
N ILE A 232 24.32 15.15 18.53
CA ILE A 232 24.11 16.19 17.53
C ILE A 232 24.08 17.53 18.24
N ASN A 233 25.11 18.36 18.02
CA ASN A 233 25.10 19.74 18.48
C ASN A 233 24.05 20.54 17.70
N THR A 234 22.84 20.62 18.25
CA THR A 234 21.67 21.27 17.65
C THR A 234 21.91 22.73 17.30
N ARG A 235 22.84 23.42 17.98
CA ARG A 235 23.21 24.82 17.68
C ARG A 235 24.07 24.93 16.43
N LYS A 236 25.07 24.07 16.27
CA LYS A 236 25.90 24.01 15.04
C LYS A 236 25.05 23.58 13.85
N LEU A 237 24.21 22.55 14.02
CA LEU A 237 23.31 22.10 12.96
C LEU A 237 22.30 23.20 12.57
N LYS A 238 21.70 23.90 13.54
CA LYS A 238 20.79 25.02 13.26
C LYS A 238 21.52 26.18 12.56
N ALA A 239 22.74 26.53 12.98
CA ALA A 239 23.54 27.56 12.32
C ALA A 239 23.87 27.17 10.87
N THR A 240 24.36 25.95 10.64
CA THR A 240 24.67 25.45 9.29
C THR A 240 23.42 25.36 8.43
N VAL A 241 22.34 24.74 8.90
CA VAL A 241 21.06 24.64 8.18
C VAL A 241 20.47 26.02 7.92
N SER A 242 20.54 26.95 8.87
CA SER A 242 20.08 28.33 8.65
C SER A 242 20.92 29.05 7.61
N SER A 243 22.25 28.87 7.61
CA SER A 243 23.13 29.48 6.60
C SER A 243 22.92 28.89 5.20
N LEU A 244 22.48 27.63 5.13
CA LEU A 244 22.24 26.88 3.90
C LEU A 244 20.82 27.12 3.35
N VAL A 245 19.82 27.30 4.23
CA VAL A 245 18.42 27.58 3.86
C VAL A 245 18.16 29.08 3.64
N PHE A 246 18.79 29.97 4.43
CA PHE A 246 18.65 31.42 4.27
C PHE A 246 19.72 32.07 3.40
N GLY A 247 20.60 31.28 2.79
CA GLY A 247 21.64 31.77 1.88
C GLY A 247 22.73 32.54 2.61
N GLY A 248 23.98 32.34 2.17
CA GLY A 248 25.14 33.08 2.67
C GLY A 248 25.01 34.58 2.41
N GLY A 249 24.36 35.30 3.32
CA GLY A 249 24.50 36.73 3.49
C GLY A 249 25.72 37.00 4.35
N SER A 250 26.85 37.33 3.72
CA SER A 250 28.01 37.93 4.37
C SER A 250 27.58 39.14 5.20
N ALA A 251 27.44 38.97 6.51
CA ALA A 251 27.50 40.09 7.46
C ALA A 251 28.97 40.43 7.68
N GLY A 252 29.56 41.07 6.66
CA GLY A 252 30.86 41.71 6.77
C GLY A 252 30.76 42.92 7.68
N GLY A 253 31.36 42.78 8.87
CA GLY A 253 31.97 43.86 9.65
C GLY A 253 31.11 45.08 9.94
N ASP A 254 30.32 45.02 11.01
CA ASP A 254 29.91 46.24 11.70
C ASP A 254 30.76 46.46 12.95
N LYS A 255 31.55 47.53 12.85
CA LYS A 255 32.45 48.05 13.86
C LYS A 255 31.67 48.44 15.11
N ALA A 256 32.34 48.24 16.24
CA ALA A 256 32.02 48.75 17.56
C ALA A 256 31.18 50.04 17.56
N LYS A 257 29.89 49.93 17.90
CA LYS A 257 29.16 50.99 18.58
C LYS A 257 29.30 50.78 20.08
N GLU A 258 30.36 51.38 20.57
CA GLU A 258 30.65 51.59 21.98
C GLU A 258 29.69 52.69 22.50
N GLY A 259 28.75 52.31 23.37
CA GLY A 259 27.79 53.23 23.96
C GLY A 259 26.67 52.55 24.75
N SER A 260 26.92 52.24 26.03
CA SER A 260 25.91 52.11 27.10
C SER A 260 24.86 50.97 27.09
N GLU A 261 24.88 49.98 26.18
CA GLU A 261 23.85 48.91 26.16
C GLU A 261 24.33 47.49 26.53
N ALA A 262 25.60 47.30 26.88
CA ALA A 262 26.20 45.97 27.04
C ALA A 262 25.60 45.10 28.18
N TRP A 263 24.73 45.67 29.03
CA TRP A 263 24.21 45.04 30.24
C TRP A 263 22.70 44.78 30.22
N LYS A 264 22.05 44.82 29.05
CA LYS A 264 20.59 44.61 28.92
C LYS A 264 20.18 43.17 28.63
N GLU A 265 21.00 42.41 27.90
CA GLU A 265 20.70 41.03 27.48
C GLU A 265 21.88 40.09 27.74
N CYS A 266 21.57 38.82 27.99
CA CYS A 266 22.57 37.76 28.06
C CYS A 266 23.07 37.42 26.66
N ALA A 267 24.39 37.49 26.45
CA ALA A 267 25.00 37.18 25.16
C ALA A 267 24.89 35.70 24.71
N LEU A 268 24.33 34.80 25.51
CA LEU A 268 24.09 33.38 25.17
C LEU A 268 22.63 33.03 24.92
N CYS A 269 21.68 33.57 25.70
CA CYS A 269 20.26 33.26 25.56
C CYS A 269 19.42 34.43 25.02
N GLY A 270 19.97 35.66 24.98
CA GLY A 270 19.26 36.85 24.50
C GLY A 270 18.26 37.46 25.50
N GLU A 271 18.09 36.85 26.67
CA GLU A 271 17.14 37.29 27.70
C GLU A 271 17.81 38.13 28.78
N TRP A 272 17.02 38.80 29.63
CA TRP A 272 17.55 39.56 30.77
C TRP A 272 18.37 38.65 31.71
N PRO A 273 19.60 39.04 32.09
CA PRO A 273 20.54 38.10 32.69
C PRO A 273 20.20 37.74 34.14
N THR A 274 19.87 36.47 34.39
CA THR A 274 19.70 35.92 35.75
C THR A 274 21.06 35.64 36.39
N MET A 275 21.37 36.33 37.49
CA MET A 275 22.69 36.36 38.11
C MET A 275 23.79 36.72 37.09
N PRO A 276 23.94 38.01 36.75
CA PRO A 276 24.82 38.47 35.68
C PRO A 276 26.30 38.21 36.00
N HIS A 277 27.00 37.59 35.05
CA HIS A 277 28.43 37.32 35.12
C HIS A 277 29.13 37.75 33.82
N SER A 278 30.41 38.10 33.91
CA SER A 278 31.29 38.34 32.77
C SER A 278 32.44 37.34 32.76
N VAL A 279 33.06 37.18 31.59
CA VAL A 279 34.16 36.23 31.35
C VAL A 279 35.44 36.95 30.93
N GLY A 280 35.68 38.16 31.48
CA GLY A 280 36.81 39.00 31.09
C GLY A 280 36.58 39.88 29.86
N CYS A 281 35.37 39.90 29.30
CA CYS A 281 34.93 40.85 28.28
C CYS A 281 33.79 41.75 28.79
N ARG A 282 33.39 42.75 27.99
CA ARG A 282 32.33 43.70 28.36
C ARG A 282 30.90 43.15 28.25
N HIS A 283 30.72 41.90 27.81
CA HIS A 283 29.42 41.26 27.65
C HIS A 283 28.96 40.54 28.92
N VAL A 284 27.64 40.55 29.16
CA VAL A 284 27.01 39.92 30.32
C VAL A 284 26.35 38.59 29.94
N PHE A 285 26.43 37.63 30.86
CA PHE A 285 25.86 36.30 30.73
C PHE A 285 25.06 35.93 31.98
N CYS A 286 24.02 35.10 31.84
CA CYS A 286 23.43 34.42 32.99
C CYS A 286 24.45 33.44 33.58
N TYR A 287 24.49 33.31 34.91
CA TYR A 287 25.36 32.33 35.59
C TYR A 287 25.20 30.91 35.02
N TYR A 288 23.96 30.44 34.86
CA TYR A 288 23.70 29.10 34.34
C TYR A 288 24.09 28.95 32.86
N CYS A 289 23.94 29.99 32.04
CA CYS A 289 24.32 29.96 30.64
C CYS A 289 25.85 29.86 30.48
N VAL A 290 26.60 30.68 31.22
CA VAL A 290 28.06 30.63 31.15
C VAL A 290 28.61 29.34 31.76
N LYS A 291 28.03 28.87 32.88
CA LYS A 291 28.45 27.64 33.54
C LYS A 291 28.17 26.40 32.68
N SER A 292 26.98 26.29 32.10
CA SER A 292 26.64 25.18 31.19
C SER A 292 27.55 25.17 29.95
N HIS A 293 27.86 26.34 29.38
CA HIS A 293 28.78 26.44 28.26
C HIS A 293 30.22 26.06 28.65
N SER A 294 30.67 26.40 29.86
CA SER A 294 32.00 25.99 30.36
C SER A 294 32.12 24.49 30.62
N ILE A 295 31.00 23.80 30.88
CA ILE A 295 30.97 22.34 31.07
C ILE A 295 30.95 21.63 29.70
N ALA A 296 30.25 22.19 28.73
CA ALA A 296 30.14 21.62 27.39
C ALA A 296 31.40 21.81 26.53
N ASP A 297 32.08 22.96 26.66
CA ASP A 297 33.27 23.30 25.86
C ASP A 297 34.41 23.78 26.76
N ALA A 298 35.58 23.12 26.67
CA ALA A 298 36.77 23.45 27.47
C ALA A 298 37.39 24.82 27.13
N LYS A 299 37.08 25.38 25.97
CA LYS A 299 37.53 26.71 25.52
C LYS A 299 36.31 27.60 25.33
N LEU A 300 35.90 28.26 26.41
CA LEU A 300 34.80 29.21 26.37
C LEU A 300 35.26 30.47 25.62
N THR A 301 34.58 30.81 24.52
CA THR A 301 34.78 32.05 23.78
C THR A 301 33.50 32.87 23.80
N CYS A 302 33.63 34.19 23.92
CA CYS A 302 32.46 35.05 23.86
C CYS A 302 31.86 35.04 22.44
N PRO A 303 30.56 34.71 22.25
CA PRO A 303 29.95 34.65 20.92
C PRO A 303 29.80 36.03 20.25
N LYS A 304 29.85 37.13 21.02
CA LYS A 304 29.68 38.50 20.50
C LYS A 304 31.00 39.18 20.11
N CYS A 305 32.10 38.93 20.83
CA CYS A 305 33.41 39.56 20.53
C CYS A 305 34.55 38.57 20.25
N GLY A 306 34.33 37.26 20.37
CA GLY A 306 35.38 36.26 20.17
C GLY A 306 36.49 36.22 21.22
N ALA A 307 36.40 37.04 22.28
CA ALA A 307 37.39 37.04 23.36
C ALA A 307 37.43 35.69 24.08
N GLU A 308 38.65 35.20 24.37
CA GLU A 308 38.85 34.01 25.20
C GLU A 308 38.39 34.30 26.62
N ALA A 309 37.61 33.38 27.19
CA ALA A 309 37.04 33.55 28.51
C ALA A 309 38.12 33.48 29.60
N GLY A 310 38.24 34.56 30.36
CA GLY A 310 38.91 34.58 31.65
C GLY A 310 38.03 34.00 32.77
N PRO A 311 38.43 34.17 34.05
CA PRO A 311 37.64 33.69 35.19
C PRO A 311 36.25 34.31 35.20
N ILE A 312 35.23 33.48 35.47
CA ILE A 312 33.83 33.92 35.56
C ILE A 312 33.70 34.81 36.80
N GLN A 313 33.36 36.09 36.60
CA GLN A 313 33.18 37.04 37.68
C GLN A 313 31.75 37.59 37.74
N PRO A 314 31.16 37.74 38.94
CA PRO A 314 29.85 38.34 39.09
C PRO A 314 29.91 39.82 38.74
N VAL A 315 28.94 40.28 37.94
CA VAL A 315 28.79 41.69 37.58
C VAL A 315 27.68 42.27 38.43
N LYS A 316 27.97 43.35 39.17
CA LYS A 316 26.93 44.06 39.92
C LYS A 316 26.21 45.03 38.98
N VAL A 317 25.00 44.66 38.56
CA VAL A 317 24.16 45.55 37.76
C VAL A 317 23.45 46.49 38.74
N GLU A 318 23.80 47.78 38.75
CA GLU A 318 23.04 48.77 39.51
C GLU A 318 21.70 49.00 38.81
N ALA A 319 20.63 48.51 39.42
CA ALA A 319 19.27 48.80 38.97
C ALA A 319 18.99 50.28 39.24
N GLY A 320 18.99 51.10 38.19
CA GLY A 320 18.57 52.50 38.28
C GLY A 320 17.20 52.61 38.93
N LYS A 321 17.13 53.29 40.08
CA LYS A 321 15.89 53.76 40.68
C LYS A 321 15.27 54.79 39.73
N ASN A 322 14.33 54.38 38.89
CA ASN A 322 13.38 55.31 38.30
C ASN A 322 12.18 55.43 39.26
N GLY A 323 12.31 56.34 40.22
CA GLY A 323 11.18 56.92 40.94
C GLY A 323 10.97 58.33 40.40
N GLN A 324 9.74 58.56 39.89
CA GLN A 324 9.15 59.81 39.39
C GLN A 324 9.66 60.35 38.05
#